data_AF-A0A484X0M7-F1
#
_entry.id   AF-A0A484X0M7-F1
#
_cell.length_a   1.000
_cell.length_b   1.000
_cell.length_c   1.000
_cell.angle_alpha   90.00
_cell.angle_beta   90.00
_cell.angle_gamma   90.00
#
_symmetry.space_group_name_H-M   'P 1'
#
loop_
_entity.id
_entity.type
_entity.pdbx_description
1 polymer ?
#
loop_
_entity_poly.entity_id
_entity_poly.type
_entity_poly.pdbx_seq_one_letter_code
_entity_poly.pdbx_strand_id
1 'polypeptide(L)'
;MFGNAFLEKRYSTTGKIIRLETSPAKYTRRGVEEDVYWWVPSFNEPTPFAPGSVFHLLEPDINQELYGLPEYLSALNSAWLNESATLFRRKYYENGAHAGYIMYVTDAVQDRNDIEMLRENMVKSKGRNNFKNLFLYAPQGKADGIKIIPLSEVATKDDFFNIKKASAVDLLDAHRIPFQLMGGKPENVGSLGDIEKVAKVFVRNELIPLQDRIREINGWLGQEVIRFKNYSLDTDNG
;
A
#
# COMPACT_ATOMS: atom_id res chain seq x y z
N MET A 1 3.70 -8.86 6.60
CA MET A 1 3.95 -8.20 5.29
C MET A 1 3.95 -9.22 4.17
N PHE A 2 4.92 -10.11 4.06
CA PHE A 2 4.93 -11.08 2.94
C PHE A 2 4.01 -12.30 3.12
N GLY A 3 3.15 -12.35 4.13
CA GLY A 3 2.35 -13.55 4.43
C GLY A 3 3.17 -14.76 4.87
N ASN A 4 4.46 -14.56 5.15
CA ASN A 4 5.43 -15.61 5.44
C ASN A 4 6.36 -15.12 6.56
N ALA A 5 6.61 -15.99 7.55
CA ALA A 5 7.59 -15.78 8.60
C ALA A 5 8.46 -17.03 8.77
N PHE A 6 9.77 -16.82 8.87
CA PHE A 6 10.76 -17.90 8.93
C PHE A 6 11.62 -17.77 10.19
N LEU A 7 11.81 -18.88 10.90
CA LEU A 7 12.66 -18.97 12.08
C LEU A 7 13.62 -20.16 11.96
N GLU A 8 14.92 -19.90 12.00
CA GLU A 8 15.97 -20.92 11.97
C GLU A 8 16.37 -21.33 13.40
N LYS A 9 16.41 -22.64 13.69
CA LYS A 9 17.08 -23.20 14.86
C LYS A 9 18.58 -23.10 14.68
N ARG A 10 19.24 -22.36 15.57
CA ARG A 10 20.70 -22.38 15.69
C ARG A 10 21.09 -23.39 16.76
N TYR A 11 22.01 -24.28 16.41
CA TYR A 11 22.47 -25.35 17.29
C TYR A 11 23.84 -25.05 17.88
N SER A 12 24.08 -25.50 19.11
CA SER A 12 25.42 -25.62 19.68
C SER A 12 26.18 -26.78 19.02
N THR A 13 27.48 -26.85 19.29
CA THR A 13 28.31 -28.02 18.92
C THR A 13 27.81 -29.34 19.51
N THR A 14 27.04 -29.29 20.60
CA THR A 14 26.43 -30.45 21.25
C THR A 14 25.01 -30.76 20.74
N GLY A 15 24.54 -30.08 19.69
CA GLY A 15 23.21 -30.29 19.10
C GLY A 15 22.04 -29.69 19.88
N LYS A 16 22.29 -28.86 20.90
CA LYS A 16 21.22 -28.15 21.64
C LYS A 16 20.84 -26.86 20.92
N ILE A 17 19.55 -26.52 20.90
CA ILE A 17 19.08 -25.25 20.33
C ILE A 17 19.56 -24.11 21.25
N ILE A 18 20.32 -23.17 20.70
CA ILE A 18 20.86 -22.01 21.43
C ILE A 18 20.04 -20.75 21.20
N ARG A 19 19.50 -20.56 19.99
CA ARG A 19 18.66 -19.42 19.62
C ARG A 19 17.78 -19.73 18.43
N LEU A 20 16.72 -18.95 18.29
CA LEU A 20 15.91 -18.86 17.08
C LEU A 20 16.29 -17.59 16.35
N GLU A 21 16.62 -17.71 15.08
CA GLU A 21 17.05 -16.58 14.25
C GLU A 21 16.01 -16.31 13.17
N THR A 22 15.51 -15.07 13.10
CA THR A 22 14.52 -14.67 12.10
C THR A 22 15.18 -14.54 10.73
N SER A 23 14.67 -15.24 9.74
CA SER A 23 15.12 -15.10 8.34
C SER A 23 14.14 -14.20 7.57
N PRO A 24 14.60 -13.10 6.95
CA PRO A 24 13.72 -12.23 6.17
C PRO A 24 13.05 -12.96 4.99
N ALA A 25 11.72 -12.99 4.98
CA ALA A 25 10.92 -13.68 3.97
C ALA A 25 11.20 -13.26 2.52
N LYS A 26 11.69 -12.03 2.29
CA LYS A 26 12.11 -11.55 0.97
C LYS A 26 13.23 -12.40 0.36
N TYR A 27 14.10 -12.96 1.19
CA TYR A 27 15.34 -13.64 0.78
C TYR A 27 15.34 -15.14 1.12
N THR A 28 14.42 -15.60 1.95
CA THR A 28 14.22 -17.04 2.21
C THR A 28 13.45 -17.68 1.06
N ARG A 29 13.88 -18.84 0.59
CA ARG A 29 13.20 -19.64 -0.44
C ARG A 29 12.99 -21.05 0.06
N ARG A 30 11.80 -21.61 -0.19
CA ARG A 30 11.51 -23.03 0.01
C ARG A 30 12.15 -23.84 -1.13
N GLY A 31 12.81 -24.93 -0.76
CA GLY A 31 13.36 -25.92 -1.69
C GLY A 31 12.27 -26.78 -2.32
N VAL A 32 12.68 -27.66 -3.24
CA VAL A 32 11.77 -28.63 -3.87
C VAL A 32 11.40 -29.75 -2.89
N GLU A 33 12.36 -30.16 -2.07
CA GLU A 33 12.15 -31.14 -1.01
C GLU A 33 11.48 -30.50 0.21
N GLU A 34 10.69 -31.30 0.93
CA GLU A 34 10.10 -30.88 2.20
C GLU A 34 11.17 -30.50 3.22
N ASP A 35 10.88 -29.49 4.06
CA ASP A 35 11.78 -28.98 5.10
C ASP A 35 13.17 -28.50 4.66
N VAL A 36 13.36 -28.28 3.35
CA VAL A 36 14.56 -27.67 2.79
C VAL A 36 14.29 -26.20 2.47
N TYR A 37 15.16 -25.32 2.97
CA TYR A 37 15.08 -23.88 2.72
C TYR A 37 16.44 -23.33 2.34
N TRP A 38 16.43 -22.18 1.68
CA TRP A 38 17.61 -21.48 1.19
C TRP A 38 17.57 -20.01 1.57
N TRP A 39 18.71 -19.49 2.00
CA TRP A 39 18.96 -18.06 2.14
C TRP A 39 19.59 -17.54 0.85
N VAL A 40 18.90 -16.60 0.19
CA VAL A 40 19.28 -16.06 -1.12
C VAL A 40 19.21 -14.53 -1.08
N PRO A 41 20.20 -13.85 -0.47
CA PRO A 41 20.25 -12.39 -0.43
C PRO A 41 20.61 -11.79 -1.80
N SER A 42 21.34 -12.56 -2.62
CA SER A 42 21.74 -12.24 -3.99
C SER A 42 21.71 -13.52 -4.83
N PHE A 43 21.57 -13.38 -6.15
CA PHE A 43 21.48 -14.50 -7.09
C PHE A 43 22.70 -15.42 -7.06
N ASN A 44 23.89 -14.88 -6.73
CA ASN A 44 25.16 -15.62 -6.80
C ASN A 44 25.56 -16.30 -5.48
N GLU A 45 24.85 -16.09 -4.38
CA GLU A 45 25.23 -16.59 -3.05
C GLU A 45 24.07 -17.34 -2.35
N PRO A 46 23.47 -18.38 -2.97
CA PRO A 46 22.49 -19.20 -2.30
C PRO A 46 23.18 -20.06 -1.24
N THR A 47 22.68 -20.00 0.00
CA THR A 47 23.17 -20.82 1.11
C THR A 47 22.03 -21.69 1.64
N PRO A 48 22.18 -23.03 1.70
CA PRO A 48 21.15 -23.89 2.23
C PRO A 48 21.09 -23.78 3.75
N PHE A 49 19.88 -23.77 4.29
CA PHE A 49 19.67 -24.05 5.72
C PHE A 49 19.82 -25.55 5.98
N ALA A 50 20.12 -25.92 7.22
CA ALA A 50 20.10 -27.33 7.60
C ALA A 50 18.66 -27.88 7.45
N PRO A 51 18.46 -29.07 6.85
CA PRO A 51 17.14 -29.67 6.71
C PRO A 51 16.41 -29.77 8.07
N GLY A 52 15.12 -29.41 8.10
CA GLY A 52 14.30 -29.43 9.32
C GLY A 52 14.68 -28.37 10.39
N SER A 53 15.63 -27.47 10.09
CA SER A 53 16.03 -26.40 11.02
C SER A 53 15.16 -25.15 10.93
N VAL A 54 14.36 -24.99 9.87
CA VAL A 54 13.56 -23.78 9.63
C VAL A 54 12.09 -24.06 9.89
N PHE A 55 11.47 -23.23 10.72
CA PHE A 55 10.03 -23.13 10.86
C PHE A 55 9.49 -22.09 9.88
N HIS A 56 8.44 -22.46 9.16
CA HIS A 56 7.75 -21.58 8.22
C HIS A 56 6.31 -21.39 8.66
N LEU A 57 6.01 -20.22 9.21
CA LEU A 57 4.64 -19.79 9.46
C LEU A 57 4.12 -19.08 8.21
N LEU A 58 3.01 -19.56 7.66
CA LEU A 58 2.38 -19.01 6.48
C LEU A 58 0.92 -18.60 6.73
N GLU A 59 0.53 -17.50 6.10
CA GLU A 59 -0.87 -17.13 5.90
C GLU A 59 -1.48 -18.06 4.84
N PRO A 60 -2.71 -18.57 5.02
CA PRO A 60 -3.30 -19.50 4.05
C PRO A 60 -3.40 -18.91 2.63
N ASP A 61 -3.03 -19.70 1.62
CA ASP A 61 -3.28 -19.42 0.19
C ASP A 61 -4.12 -20.57 -0.40
N ILE A 62 -5.07 -20.23 -1.27
CA ILE A 62 -5.96 -21.19 -1.93
C ILE A 62 -5.27 -21.85 -3.12
N ASN A 63 -4.33 -21.15 -3.76
CA ASN A 63 -3.73 -21.59 -5.03
C ASN A 63 -2.47 -22.44 -4.86
N GLN A 64 -1.81 -22.34 -3.70
CA GLN A 64 -0.56 -23.05 -3.41
C GLN A 64 -0.42 -23.34 -1.92
N GLU A 65 0.42 -24.33 -1.61
CA GLU A 65 0.76 -24.73 -0.24
C GLU A 65 2.21 -24.35 0.14
N LEU A 66 2.91 -23.64 -0.76
CA LEU A 66 4.33 -23.35 -0.62
C LEU A 66 4.62 -22.05 0.13
N TYR A 67 3.87 -20.99 -0.17
CA TYR A 67 4.01 -19.67 0.45
C TYR A 67 2.65 -19.13 0.82
N GLY A 68 2.63 -18.30 1.85
CA GLY A 68 1.44 -17.57 2.23
C GLY A 68 1.18 -16.33 1.38
N LEU A 69 -0.09 -15.95 1.33
CA LEU A 69 -0.61 -14.83 0.56
C LEU A 69 -0.95 -13.65 1.50
N PRO A 70 -0.28 -12.49 1.37
CA PRO A 70 -0.59 -11.32 2.16
C PRO A 70 -2.03 -10.83 2.01
N GLU A 71 -2.73 -10.60 3.11
CA GLU A 71 -4.12 -10.10 3.09
C GLU A 71 -4.28 -8.76 2.35
N TYR A 72 -3.31 -7.84 2.48
CA TYR A 72 -3.34 -6.53 1.82
C TYR A 72 -3.27 -6.60 0.29
N LEU A 73 -2.89 -7.75 -0.29
CA LEU A 73 -2.78 -7.90 -1.74
C LEU A 73 -4.12 -7.58 -2.44
N SER A 74 -5.23 -7.92 -1.78
CA SER A 74 -6.59 -7.64 -2.23
C SER A 74 -6.88 -6.14 -2.38
N ALA A 75 -6.25 -5.28 -1.57
CA ALA A 75 -6.47 -3.83 -1.54
C ALA A 75 -5.40 -3.02 -2.27
N LEU A 76 -4.50 -3.66 -3.04
CA LEU A 76 -3.45 -2.94 -3.77
C LEU A 76 -4.01 -1.92 -4.77
N ASN A 77 -5.07 -2.26 -5.49
CA ASN A 77 -5.71 -1.34 -6.42
C ASN A 77 -6.25 -0.10 -5.69
N SER A 78 -6.84 -0.29 -4.50
CA SER A 78 -7.30 0.81 -3.65
C SER A 78 -6.13 1.64 -3.13
N ALA A 79 -5.01 1.02 -2.73
CA ALA A 79 -3.79 1.71 -2.33
C ALA A 79 -3.23 2.61 -3.44
N TRP A 80 -3.08 2.07 -4.66
CA TRP A 80 -2.56 2.82 -5.80
C TRP A 80 -3.50 3.94 -6.25
N LEU A 81 -4.81 3.71 -6.19
CA LEU A 81 -5.80 4.74 -6.48
C LEU A 81 -5.73 5.87 -5.44
N ASN A 82 -5.57 5.53 -4.16
CA ASN A 82 -5.40 6.49 -3.06
C ASN A 82 -4.13 7.33 -3.22
N GLU A 83 -3.02 6.70 -3.58
CA GLU A 83 -1.74 7.35 -3.89
C GLU A 83 -1.89 8.29 -5.09
N SER A 84 -2.46 7.80 -6.19
CA SER A 84 -2.67 8.56 -7.42
C SER A 84 -3.54 9.79 -7.18
N ALA A 85 -4.63 9.66 -6.42
CA ALA A 85 -5.48 10.78 -6.03
C ALA A 85 -4.71 11.83 -5.20
N THR A 86 -3.81 11.39 -4.32
CA THR A 86 -2.97 12.28 -3.50
C THR A 86 -1.96 13.04 -4.36
N LEU A 87 -1.27 12.33 -5.24
CA LEU A 87 -0.30 12.91 -6.18
C LEU A 87 -0.98 13.90 -7.13
N PHE A 88 -2.17 13.57 -7.63
CA PHE A 88 -2.95 14.47 -8.46
C PHE A 88 -3.27 15.77 -7.73
N ARG A 89 -3.81 15.70 -6.50
CA ARG A 89 -4.17 16.89 -5.70
C ARG A 89 -2.95 17.76 -5.43
N ARG A 90 -1.81 17.15 -5.12
CA ARG A 90 -0.55 17.87 -4.92
C ARG A 90 -0.13 18.62 -6.18
N LYS A 91 -0.09 17.93 -7.33
CA LYS A 91 0.23 18.55 -8.62
C LYS A 91 -0.76 19.65 -8.98
N TYR A 92 -2.06 19.43 -8.78
CA TYR A 92 -3.10 20.41 -9.03
C TYR A 92 -2.89 21.69 -8.20
N TYR A 93 -2.53 21.55 -6.92
CA TYR A 93 -2.18 22.69 -6.07
C TYR A 93 -0.89 23.39 -6.54
N GLU A 94 0.16 22.63 -6.86
CA GLU A 94 1.42 23.17 -7.39
C GLU A 94 1.25 23.92 -8.74
N ASN A 95 0.16 23.67 -9.48
CA ASN A 95 -0.19 24.37 -10.74
C ASN A 95 -1.15 25.56 -10.57
N GLY A 96 -1.39 26.04 -9.36
CA GLY A 96 -2.34 27.14 -9.14
C GLY A 96 -3.79 26.73 -9.40
N ALA A 97 -4.15 25.48 -9.11
CA ALA A 97 -5.50 24.95 -9.28
C ALA A 97 -6.00 24.87 -10.73
N HIS A 98 -5.10 24.62 -11.69
CA HIS A 98 -5.45 24.40 -13.09
C HIS A 98 -5.06 22.98 -13.55
N ALA A 99 -6.04 22.26 -14.13
CA ALA A 99 -5.85 20.92 -14.71
C ALA A 99 -5.35 20.94 -16.16
N GLY A 100 -4.97 22.12 -16.66
CA GLY A 100 -4.57 22.38 -18.04
C GLY A 100 -5.71 22.89 -18.91
N TYR A 101 -5.38 23.33 -20.12
CA TYR A 101 -6.35 23.89 -21.08
C TYR A 101 -5.99 23.53 -22.53
N ILE A 102 -6.98 23.56 -23.40
CA ILE A 102 -6.80 23.54 -24.86
C ILE A 102 -6.85 24.99 -25.35
N MET A 103 -5.74 25.49 -25.91
CA MET A 103 -5.75 26.76 -26.63
C MET A 103 -6.10 26.48 -28.09
N TYR A 104 -7.22 27.02 -28.52
CA TYR A 104 -7.74 26.93 -29.87
C TYR A 104 -7.54 28.27 -30.57
N VAL A 105 -6.72 28.29 -31.63
CA VAL A 105 -6.45 29.50 -32.42
C VAL A 105 -7.08 29.33 -33.78
N THR A 106 -8.00 30.24 -34.12
CA THR A 106 -8.73 30.24 -35.40
C THR A 106 -8.35 31.40 -36.31
N ASP A 107 -7.76 32.44 -35.72
CA ASP A 107 -7.35 33.63 -36.46
C ASP A 107 -6.27 33.28 -37.48
N ALA A 108 -6.30 33.98 -38.63
CA ALA A 108 -5.30 33.86 -39.66
C ALA A 108 -4.04 34.62 -39.22
N VAL A 109 -3.33 34.09 -38.22
CA VAL A 109 -2.02 34.59 -37.82
C VAL A 109 -1.09 34.45 -39.02
N GLN A 110 -0.69 35.58 -39.61
CA GLN A 110 0.06 35.60 -40.88
C GLN A 110 1.52 35.15 -40.73
N ASP A 111 2.09 35.19 -39.52
CA ASP A 111 3.47 34.81 -39.26
C ASP A 111 3.56 33.45 -38.54
N ARG A 112 4.26 32.51 -39.19
CA ARG A 112 4.54 31.17 -38.65
C ARG A 112 5.41 31.23 -37.40
N ASN A 113 6.27 32.24 -37.27
CA ASN A 113 7.15 32.41 -36.12
C ASN A 113 6.38 32.71 -34.83
N ASP A 114 5.29 33.47 -34.92
CA ASP A 114 4.45 33.81 -33.76
C ASP A 114 3.70 32.58 -33.22
N ILE A 115 3.23 31.70 -34.12
CA ILE A 115 2.59 30.43 -33.74
C ILE A 115 3.60 29.51 -33.04
N GLU A 116 4.82 29.42 -33.57
CA GLU A 116 5.89 28.60 -32.96
C GLU A 116 6.32 29.18 -31.61
N MET A 117 6.43 30.50 -31.46
CA MET A 117 6.73 31.17 -30.19
C MET A 117 5.61 30.96 -29.14
N LEU A 118 4.34 31.07 -29.54
CA LEU A 118 3.20 30.78 -28.65
C LEU A 118 3.19 29.31 -28.21
N ARG A 119 3.46 28.38 -29.14
CA ARG A 119 3.59 26.95 -28.84
C ARG A 119 4.75 26.69 -27.87
N GLU A 120 5.90 27.29 -28.11
CA GLU A 120 7.08 27.15 -27.25
C GLU A 120 6.84 27.71 -25.85
N ASN A 121 6.25 28.90 -25.73
CA ASN A 121 5.93 29.51 -24.45
C ASN A 121 4.93 28.67 -23.66
N MET A 122 3.97 28.03 -24.34
CA MET A 122 3.04 27.09 -23.71
C MET A 122 3.69 25.78 -23.25
N VAL A 123 4.70 25.30 -23.98
CA VAL A 123 5.50 24.14 -23.57
C VAL A 123 6.42 24.50 -22.40
N LYS A 124 6.96 25.73 -22.38
CA LYS A 124 7.84 26.27 -21.32
C LYS A 124 7.08 26.65 -20.05
N SER A 125 5.81 27.07 -20.15
CA SER A 125 4.95 27.38 -19.00
C SER A 125 4.52 26.14 -18.21
N LYS A 126 4.98 24.95 -18.59
CA LYS A 126 4.81 23.72 -17.83
C LYS A 126 5.54 23.84 -16.50
N GLY A 127 4.80 23.86 -15.40
CA GLY A 127 5.33 23.43 -14.10
C GLY A 127 5.95 22.03 -14.27
N ARG A 128 7.14 21.82 -13.70
CA ARG A 128 7.89 20.57 -13.83
C ARG A 128 6.98 19.37 -13.45
N ASN A 129 6.70 18.47 -14.40
CA ASN A 129 5.87 17.25 -14.26
C ASN A 129 4.33 17.42 -14.11
N ASN A 130 3.78 18.54 -14.58
CA ASN A 130 2.38 18.89 -14.40
C ASN A 130 1.51 18.74 -15.67
N PHE A 131 0.18 18.92 -15.51
CA PHE A 131 -0.86 18.63 -16.52
C PHE A 131 -0.50 19.09 -17.95
N LYS A 132 -0.92 18.31 -18.95
CA LYS A 132 -0.60 18.59 -20.35
C LYS A 132 -1.56 19.64 -20.92
N ASN A 133 -1.05 20.81 -21.27
CA ASN A 133 -1.76 21.78 -22.12
C ASN A 133 -1.71 21.32 -23.58
N LEU A 134 -2.78 21.58 -24.34
CA LEU A 134 -2.89 21.21 -25.75
C LEU A 134 -3.09 22.46 -26.61
N PHE A 135 -2.40 22.54 -27.73
CA PHE A 135 -2.51 23.64 -28.69
C PHE A 135 -3.15 23.10 -29.97
N LEU A 136 -4.25 23.72 -30.41
CA LEU A 136 -4.97 23.37 -31.62
C LEU A 136 -5.07 24.60 -32.51
N TYR A 137 -4.44 24.52 -33.68
CA TYR A 137 -4.52 25.56 -34.72
C TYR A 137 -5.46 25.10 -35.84
N ALA A 138 -6.53 25.86 -36.07
CA ALA A 138 -7.53 25.57 -37.10
C ALA A 138 -7.87 26.87 -37.86
N PRO A 139 -7.09 27.23 -38.89
CA PRO A 139 -7.31 28.44 -39.67
C PRO A 139 -8.69 28.39 -40.36
N GLN A 140 -9.41 29.53 -40.42
CA GLN A 140 -10.78 29.67 -40.96
C GLN A 140 -11.92 29.17 -40.05
N GLY A 141 -11.69 29.06 -38.74
CA GLY A 141 -12.74 28.77 -37.74
C GLY A 141 -13.68 29.96 -37.46
N LYS A 142 -14.84 29.73 -36.81
CA LYS A 142 -15.81 30.78 -36.42
C LYS A 142 -15.30 31.71 -35.28
N ALA A 143 -15.98 32.86 -35.16
CA ALA A 143 -15.63 34.20 -34.66
C ALA A 143 -14.84 34.48 -33.36
N ASP A 144 -14.15 33.52 -32.72
CA ASP A 144 -13.21 33.85 -31.62
C ASP A 144 -11.77 33.52 -32.03
N GLY A 145 -10.99 34.53 -32.38
CA GLY A 145 -9.63 34.37 -32.94
C GLY A 145 -8.67 33.55 -32.06
N ILE A 146 -8.79 33.66 -30.74
CA ILE A 146 -8.11 32.81 -29.75
C ILE A 146 -9.13 32.42 -28.68
N LYS A 147 -9.31 31.12 -28.46
CA LYS A 147 -10.19 30.56 -27.43
C LYS A 147 -9.40 29.64 -26.51
N ILE A 148 -9.46 29.91 -25.22
CA ILE A 148 -8.97 28.98 -24.20
C ILE A 148 -10.16 28.11 -23.79
N ILE A 149 -10.13 26.84 -24.15
CA ILE A 149 -11.10 25.84 -23.70
C ILE A 149 -10.46 25.19 -22.48
N PRO A 150 -10.93 25.48 -21.25
CA PRO A 150 -10.47 24.72 -20.09
C PRO A 150 -10.76 23.23 -20.36
N LEU A 151 -9.78 22.36 -20.15
CA LEU A 151 -10.06 20.93 -20.05
C LEU A 151 -10.91 20.80 -18.80
N SER A 152 -12.24 20.75 -18.97
CA SER A 152 -13.28 20.77 -17.95
C SER A 152 -12.76 20.61 -16.52
N GLU A 153 -12.92 21.65 -15.69
CA GLU A 153 -12.87 21.54 -14.22
C GLU A 153 -14.01 20.66 -13.64
N VAL A 154 -14.92 20.21 -14.50
CA VAL A 154 -16.17 19.54 -14.15
C VAL A 154 -15.90 18.24 -13.39
N ALA A 155 -16.32 18.22 -12.12
CA ALA A 155 -16.41 17.10 -11.16
C ALA A 155 -15.21 16.81 -10.21
N THR A 156 -14.15 17.61 -10.21
CA THR A 156 -12.85 17.15 -9.65
C THR A 156 -12.54 17.52 -8.18
N LYS A 157 -13.42 18.14 -7.40
CA LYS A 157 -13.16 18.30 -5.94
C LYS A 157 -13.80 17.20 -5.11
N ASP A 158 -15.08 16.92 -5.36
CA ASP A 158 -15.84 15.93 -4.58
C ASP A 158 -15.43 14.49 -4.94
N ASP A 159 -15.14 14.21 -6.20
CA ASP A 159 -14.74 12.86 -6.63
C ASP A 159 -13.43 12.40 -6.01
N PHE A 160 -12.44 13.29 -5.84
CA PHE A 160 -11.17 12.91 -5.20
C PHE A 160 -11.33 12.68 -3.70
N PHE A 161 -12.21 13.44 -3.05
CA PHE A 161 -12.55 13.18 -1.65
C PHE A 161 -13.24 11.81 -1.51
N ASN A 162 -14.21 11.52 -2.38
CA ASN A 162 -14.91 10.23 -2.40
C ASN A 162 -13.97 9.06 -2.70
N ILE A 163 -13.08 9.20 -3.68
CA ILE A 163 -12.05 8.20 -4.01
C ILE A 163 -11.15 7.96 -2.80
N LYS A 164 -10.66 9.02 -2.14
CA LYS A 164 -9.79 8.90 -0.95
C LYS A 164 -10.51 8.23 0.21
N LYS A 165 -11.79 8.53 0.40
CA LYS A 165 -12.63 7.94 1.44
C LYS A 165 -12.87 6.46 1.18
N ALA A 166 -13.36 6.09 -0.01
CA ALA A 166 -13.62 4.70 -0.38
C ALA A 166 -12.34 3.86 -0.30
N SER A 167 -11.25 4.32 -0.93
CA SER A 167 -9.98 3.60 -0.88
C SER A 167 -9.37 3.50 0.52
N ALA A 168 -9.62 4.46 1.41
CA ALA A 168 -9.18 4.34 2.81
C ALA A 168 -9.96 3.26 3.55
N VAL A 169 -11.28 3.15 3.34
CA VAL A 169 -12.11 2.08 3.91
C VAL A 169 -11.63 0.71 3.43
N ASP A 170 -11.40 0.54 2.12
CA ASP A 170 -10.90 -0.74 1.58
C ASP A 170 -9.57 -1.17 2.23
N LEU A 171 -8.67 -0.22 2.51
CA LEU A 171 -7.39 -0.49 3.16
C LEU A 171 -7.55 -0.86 4.63
N LEU A 172 -8.49 -0.22 5.34
CA LEU A 172 -8.80 -0.55 6.73
C LEU A 172 -9.39 -1.96 6.82
N ASP A 173 -10.33 -2.27 5.94
CA ASP A 173 -11.01 -3.56 5.88
C ASP A 173 -10.02 -4.68 5.53
N ALA A 174 -9.10 -4.44 4.59
CA ALA A 174 -8.05 -5.40 4.24
C ALA A 174 -7.07 -5.69 5.39
N HIS A 175 -6.88 -4.75 6.31
CA HIS A 175 -6.09 -4.97 7.53
C HIS A 175 -6.92 -5.45 8.72
N ARG A 176 -8.26 -5.43 8.62
CA ARG A 176 -9.20 -5.86 9.66
C ARG A 176 -9.03 -5.11 10.99
N ILE A 177 -8.49 -3.88 10.93
CA ILE A 177 -8.30 -3.03 12.11
C ILE A 177 -9.42 -1.98 12.15
N PRO A 178 -10.22 -1.93 13.23
CA PRO A 178 -11.21 -0.89 13.42
C PRO A 178 -10.57 0.51 13.42
N PHE A 179 -11.18 1.46 12.69
CA PHE A 179 -10.64 2.81 12.54
C PHE A 179 -10.43 3.54 13.87
N GLN A 180 -11.25 3.24 14.89
CA GLN A 180 -11.14 3.81 16.23
C GLN A 180 -9.80 3.47 16.89
N LEU A 181 -9.29 2.25 16.67
CA LEU A 181 -8.03 1.79 17.25
C LEU A 181 -6.81 2.38 16.52
N MET A 182 -6.99 2.90 15.31
CA MET A 182 -5.95 3.58 14.53
C MET A 182 -5.89 5.09 14.81
N GLY A 183 -6.67 5.60 15.77
CA GLY A 183 -6.78 7.03 16.04
C GLY A 183 -7.51 7.80 14.92
N GLY A 184 -8.30 7.11 14.10
CA GLY A 184 -9.08 7.71 13.03
C GLY A 184 -10.17 8.61 13.58
N LYS A 185 -10.31 9.82 13.02
CA LYS A 185 -11.43 10.71 13.36
C LYS A 185 -12.72 10.16 12.70
N PRO A 186 -13.80 9.97 13.46
CA PRO A 186 -15.07 9.53 12.90
C PRO A 186 -15.67 10.64 12.04
N GLU A 187 -16.25 10.24 10.90
CA GLU A 187 -16.94 11.18 10.02
C GLU A 187 -18.27 11.65 10.62
N ASN A 188 -18.95 10.77 11.35
CA ASN A 188 -20.21 11.07 12.03
C ASN A 188 -20.07 10.84 13.53
N VAL A 189 -20.34 11.87 14.33
CA VAL A 189 -20.17 11.88 15.79
C VAL A 189 -21.00 10.79 16.48
N GLY A 190 -22.11 10.35 15.88
CA GLY A 190 -22.97 9.28 16.40
C GLY A 190 -22.50 7.85 16.16
N SER A 191 -21.44 7.61 15.38
CA SER A 191 -21.01 6.27 14.94
C SER A 191 -19.78 5.73 15.69
N LEU A 192 -19.30 6.43 16.72
CA LEU A 192 -18.07 6.05 17.43
C LEU A 192 -18.18 4.70 18.13
N GLY A 193 -19.38 4.35 18.59
CA GLY A 193 -19.59 3.18 19.43
C GLY A 193 -18.81 3.25 20.74
N ASP A 194 -18.83 2.15 21.48
CA ASP A 194 -18.04 1.98 22.70
C ASP A 194 -16.65 1.41 22.31
N ILE A 195 -15.61 2.24 22.43
CA ILE A 195 -14.23 1.90 22.03
C ILE A 195 -13.73 0.67 22.82
N GLU A 196 -14.15 0.53 24.08
CA GLU A 196 -13.76 -0.60 24.93
C GLU A 196 -14.28 -1.91 24.35
N LYS A 197 -15.54 -1.92 23.89
CA LYS A 197 -16.14 -3.09 23.23
C LYS A 197 -15.48 -3.39 21.90
N VAL A 198 -15.18 -2.37 21.09
CA VAL A 198 -14.48 -2.54 19.80
C VAL A 198 -13.11 -3.18 20.03
N ALA A 199 -12.35 -2.70 21.02
CA ALA A 199 -11.05 -3.26 21.37
C ALA A 199 -11.16 -4.73 21.83
N LYS A 200 -12.13 -5.07 22.69
CA LYS A 200 -12.37 -6.45 23.14
C LYS A 200 -12.71 -7.38 21.97
N VAL A 201 -13.57 -6.96 21.05
CA VAL A 201 -13.95 -7.76 19.87
C VAL A 201 -12.75 -7.95 18.93
N PHE A 202 -12.00 -6.88 18.65
CA PHE A 202 -10.79 -6.94 17.84
C PHE A 202 -9.77 -7.90 18.44
N VAL A 203 -9.47 -7.79 19.74
CA VAL A 203 -8.51 -8.70 20.38
C VAL A 203 -8.98 -10.15 20.30
N ARG A 204 -10.27 -10.40 20.58
CA ARG A 204 -10.82 -11.76 20.54
C ARG A 204 -10.77 -12.39 19.15
N ASN A 205 -11.15 -11.65 18.12
CA ASN A 205 -11.37 -12.21 16.78
C ASN A 205 -10.14 -12.10 15.89
N GLU A 206 -9.25 -11.13 16.12
CA GLU A 206 -8.09 -10.87 15.28
C GLU A 206 -6.79 -11.19 16.00
N LEU A 207 -6.57 -10.62 17.19
CA LEU A 207 -5.28 -10.73 17.86
C LEU A 207 -5.05 -12.12 18.46
N ILE A 208 -6.02 -12.70 19.15
CA ILE A 208 -5.88 -14.02 19.80
C ILE A 208 -5.60 -15.13 18.76
N PRO A 209 -6.33 -15.23 17.63
CA PRO A 209 -6.01 -16.23 16.61
C PRO A 209 -4.60 -16.05 16.04
N LEU A 210 -4.15 -14.81 15.80
CA LEU A 210 -2.77 -14.55 15.36
C LEU A 210 -1.75 -14.99 16.43
N GLN A 211 -2.02 -14.73 17.71
CA GLN A 211 -1.19 -15.23 18.81
C GLN A 211 -1.16 -16.77 18.84
N ASP A 212 -2.30 -17.43 18.64
CA ASP A 212 -2.38 -18.90 18.58
C ASP A 212 -1.55 -19.48 17.43
N ARG A 213 -1.61 -18.86 16.24
CA ARG A 213 -0.75 -19.22 15.09
C ARG A 213 0.73 -19.08 15.44
N ILE A 214 1.12 -18.02 16.14
CA ILE A 214 2.51 -17.83 16.60
C ILE A 214 2.89 -18.89 17.66
N ARG A 215 1.96 -19.33 18.52
CA ARG A 215 2.22 -20.40 19.50
C ARG A 215 2.55 -21.75 18.87
N GLU A 216 2.24 -21.99 17.60
CA GLU A 216 2.65 -23.21 16.87
C GLU A 216 4.18 -23.42 16.91
N ILE A 217 4.95 -22.35 17.05
CA ILE A 217 6.41 -22.39 17.27
C ILE A 217 6.78 -23.25 18.49
N ASN A 218 6.00 -23.19 19.58
CA ASN A 218 6.23 -23.99 20.77
C ASN A 218 6.08 -25.49 20.46
N GLY A 219 5.05 -25.85 19.68
CA GLY A 219 4.81 -27.22 19.23
C GLY A 219 5.96 -27.74 18.37
N TRP A 220 6.43 -26.93 17.42
CA TRP A 220 7.57 -27.26 16.56
C TRP A 220 8.91 -27.40 17.32
N LEU A 221 9.07 -26.69 18.44
CA LEU A 221 10.24 -26.81 19.30
C LEU A 221 10.12 -27.93 20.34
N GLY A 222 8.91 -28.39 20.62
CA GLY A 222 8.61 -29.30 21.73
C GLY A 222 8.81 -28.64 23.11
N GLN A 223 8.87 -27.30 23.18
CA GLN A 223 9.06 -26.53 24.42
C GLN A 223 8.32 -25.20 24.35
N GLU A 224 7.81 -24.72 25.49
CA GLU A 224 7.15 -23.42 25.59
C GLU A 224 8.19 -22.28 25.60
N VAL A 225 8.34 -21.59 24.46
CA VAL A 225 9.23 -20.41 24.32
C VAL A 225 8.47 -19.10 24.14
N ILE A 226 7.24 -19.16 23.61
CA ILE A 226 6.36 -18.01 23.41
C ILE A 226 5.14 -18.15 24.31
N ARG A 227 4.91 -17.14 25.14
CA ARG A 227 3.71 -17.02 25.98
C ARG A 227 3.18 -15.59 25.91
N PHE A 228 1.89 -15.47 25.65
CA PHE A 228 1.19 -14.18 25.67
C PHE A 228 0.48 -14.01 27.01
N LYS A 229 0.44 -12.77 27.49
CA LYS A 229 -0.37 -12.40 28.66
C LYS A 229 -1.85 -12.37 28.28
N ASN A 230 -2.72 -12.62 29.25
CA ASN A 230 -4.14 -12.36 29.07
C ASN A 230 -4.34 -10.87 28.80
N TYR A 231 -5.18 -10.56 27.82
CA TYR A 231 -5.51 -9.19 27.48
C TYR A 231 -6.39 -8.56 28.58
N SER A 232 -5.99 -7.37 29.05
CA SER A 232 -6.77 -6.53 29.94
C SER A 232 -6.74 -5.10 29.42
N LEU A 233 -7.88 -4.41 29.52
CA LEU A 233 -8.01 -2.97 29.24
C LEU A 233 -7.80 -2.13 30.50
N ASP A 234 -7.94 -2.75 31.67
CA ASP A 234 -7.62 -2.09 32.92
C ASP A 234 -6.11 -1.88 32.96
N THR A 235 -5.67 -0.65 33.27
CA THR A 235 -4.31 -0.46 33.76
C THR A 235 -4.21 -1.32 35.01
N ASP A 236 -3.30 -2.30 35.01
CA ASP A 236 -2.88 -2.97 36.24
C ASP A 236 -2.54 -1.85 37.24
N ASN A 237 -3.47 -1.55 38.15
CA ASN A 237 -3.16 -0.76 39.34
C ASN A 237 -2.13 -1.62 40.05
N GLY A 238 -0.89 -1.13 40.09
CA GLY A 238 0.31 -1.89 40.44
C GLY A 238 0.24 -2.66 41.74
#